data_AF-A0A268RK89-F1
#
_entry.id   AF-A0A268RK89-F1
#
_cell.length_a   1.000
_cell.length_b   1.000
_cell.length_c   1.000
_cell.angle_alpha   90.00
_cell.angle_beta   90.00
_cell.angle_gamma   90.00
#
_symmetry.space_group_name_H-M   'P 1'
#
loop_
_entity.id
_entity.type
_entity.pdbx_description
1 polymer ?
#
loop_
_entity_poly.entity_id
_entity_poly.type
_entity_poly.pdbx_seq_one_letter_code
_entity_poly.pdbx_strand_id
1 'polypeptide(L)'
;MMNEQIKSYAKRLKLSWIKEHFHEVEGLNNQEYLLKLFEAEIRQREERRMNLLLTQATLPAVKGKPFNWDEVQVPAGMTKDYLLNGE
;
A
#
# COMPACT_ATOMS: atom_id res chain seq x y z
N MET A 1 33.28 3.01 -1.29
CA MET A 1 33.59 1.68 -0.70
C MET A 1 32.53 1.24 0.31
N MET A 2 32.27 1.96 1.41
CA MET A 2 31.26 1.54 2.43
C MET A 2 29.83 1.43 1.88
N ASN A 3 29.39 2.42 1.09
CA ASN A 3 28.05 2.43 0.49
C ASN A 3 27.80 1.29 -0.51
N GLU A 4 28.84 0.81 -1.19
CA GLU A 4 28.69 -0.32 -2.12
C GLU A 4 28.53 -1.65 -1.38
N GLN A 5 29.24 -1.82 -0.27
CA GLN A 5 29.06 -2.99 0.59
C GLN A 5 27.63 -3.03 1.15
N ILE A 6 27.12 -1.91 1.66
CA ILE A 6 25.73 -1.78 2.11
C ILE A 6 24.75 -2.14 0.99
N LYS A 7 24.94 -1.61 -0.22
CA LYS A 7 24.11 -1.96 -1.38
C LYS A 7 24.19 -3.44 -1.75
N SER A 8 25.38 -4.06 -1.66
CA SER A 8 25.57 -5.49 -1.95
C SER A 8 24.88 -6.39 -0.93
N TYR A 9 24.96 -6.04 0.36
CA TYR A 9 24.29 -6.76 1.44
C TYR A 9 22.77 -6.57 1.36
N ALA A 10 22.31 -5.35 1.10
CA ALA A 10 20.90 -5.06 0.85
C ALA A 10 20.36 -5.88 -0.32
N LYS A 11 21.11 -6.00 -1.42
CA LYS A 11 20.75 -6.84 -2.57
C LYS A 11 20.65 -8.33 -2.18
N ARG A 12 21.58 -8.87 -1.40
CA ARG A 12 21.53 -10.27 -0.91
C ARG A 12 20.33 -10.53 0.00
N LEU A 13 19.98 -9.56 0.84
CA LEU A 13 18.83 -9.63 1.75
C LEU A 13 17.49 -9.28 1.06
N LYS A 14 17.50 -8.98 -0.26
CA LYS A 14 16.34 -8.51 -1.03
C LYS A 14 15.68 -7.26 -0.42
N LEU A 15 16.50 -6.39 0.19
CA LEU A 15 16.07 -5.12 0.76
C LEU A 15 16.07 -4.10 -0.37
N SER A 16 14.88 -3.87 -0.93
CA SER A 16 14.74 -3.09 -2.16
C SER A 16 14.72 -1.59 -1.87
N TRP A 17 14.11 -1.20 -0.74
CA TRP A 17 13.96 0.18 -0.33
C TRP A 17 15.24 0.68 0.34
N ILE A 18 15.79 -0.11 1.26
CA ILE A 18 17.00 0.23 2.02
C ILE A 18 18.19 0.49 1.09
N LYS A 19 18.38 -0.31 0.04
CA LYS A 19 19.49 -0.14 -0.92
C LYS A 19 19.59 1.29 -1.48
N GLU A 20 18.45 1.95 -1.65
CA GLU A 20 18.35 3.24 -2.32
C GLU A 20 18.14 4.35 -1.30
N HIS A 21 17.37 4.14 -0.25
CA HIS A 21 16.98 5.19 0.71
C HIS A 21 17.73 5.16 2.05
N PHE A 22 18.72 4.27 2.25
CA PHE A 22 19.46 4.21 3.54
C PHE A 22 20.13 5.52 3.95
N HIS A 23 20.45 6.38 2.99
CA HIS A 23 21.11 7.66 3.21
C HIS A 23 20.13 8.79 3.58
N GLU A 24 18.83 8.58 3.39
CA GLU A 24 17.77 9.56 3.70
C GLU A 24 17.23 9.40 5.13
N VAL A 25 17.52 8.27 5.77
CA VAL A 25 17.09 7.99 7.14
C VAL A 25 18.10 8.59 8.10
N GLU A 26 17.65 9.45 9.00
CA GLU A 26 18.47 9.94 10.12
C GLU A 26 17.94 9.39 11.44
N GLY A 27 18.84 8.87 12.27
CA GLY A 27 18.55 8.42 13.62
C GLY A 27 19.46 9.13 14.61
N LEU A 28 18.92 9.49 15.78
CA LEU A 28 19.71 10.06 16.88
C LEU A 28 20.73 9.07 17.43
N ASN A 29 20.46 7.77 17.25
CA ASN A 29 21.35 6.69 17.67
C ASN A 29 21.34 5.55 16.64
N ASN A 30 22.40 4.74 16.61
CA ASN A 30 22.54 3.64 15.63
C ASN A 30 21.37 2.65 15.66
N GLN A 31 20.81 2.39 16.85
CA GLN A 31 19.66 1.50 17.03
C GLN A 31 18.39 2.09 16.43
N GLU A 32 18.15 3.38 16.63
CA GLU A 32 16.98 4.08 16.09
C GLU A 32 17.04 4.20 14.57
N TYR A 33 18.24 4.44 14.04
CA TYR A 33 18.50 4.43 12.59
C TYR A 33 18.14 3.07 11.97
N LEU A 34 18.61 1.97 12.57
CA LEU A 34 18.28 0.63 12.11
C LEU A 34 16.78 0.34 12.21
N LEU A 35 16.13 0.76 13.30
CA LEU A 35 14.69 0.57 13.51
C LEU A 35 13.88 1.24 12.39
N LYS A 36 14.14 2.52 12.12
CA LYS A 36 13.46 3.29 11.07
C LYS A 36 13.68 2.69 9.68
N LEU A 37 14.89 2.20 9.42
CA LEU A 37 15.24 1.51 8.17
C LEU A 37 14.41 0.25 7.95
N PHE A 38 14.28 -0.59 9.00
CA PHE A 38 13.49 -1.82 8.91
C PHE A 38 11.99 -1.53 8.79
N GLU A 39 11.48 -0.54 9.53
CA GLU A 39 10.09 -0.13 9.45
C GLU A 39 9.70 0.33 8.04
N ALA A 40 10.53 1.16 7.41
CA ALA A 40 10.31 1.64 6.04
C ALA A 40 10.34 0.50 5.01
N GLU A 41 11.27 -0.45 5.13
CA GLU A 41 11.32 -1.63 4.24
C GLU A 41 10.09 -2.53 4.40
N ILE A 42 9.62 -2.76 5.64
CA ILE A 42 8.42 -3.54 5.91
C ILE A 42 7.21 -2.87 5.25
N ARG A 43 7.05 -1.55 5.46
CA ARG A 43 5.96 -0.78 4.85
C ARG A 43 5.96 -0.87 3.33
N GLN A 44 7.13 -0.72 2.69
CA GLN A 44 7.26 -0.87 1.24
C GLN A 44 6.86 -2.28 0.76
N ARG A 45 7.22 -3.33 1.53
CA ARG A 45 6.82 -4.70 1.19
C ARG A 45 5.33 -4.93 1.36
N GLU A 46 4.71 -4.37 2.39
CA GLU A 46 3.27 -4.44 2.61
C GLU A 46 2.51 -3.70 1.51
N GLU A 47 2.91 -2.48 1.16
CA GLU A 47 2.34 -1.73 0.05
C GLU A 47 2.46 -2.49 -1.27
N ARG A 48 3.62 -3.10 -1.54
CA ARG A 48 3.81 -3.90 -2.75
C ARG A 48 2.93 -5.15 -2.77
N ARG A 49 2.80 -5.83 -1.62
CA ARG A 49 1.91 -7.00 -1.47
C ARG A 49 0.45 -6.61 -1.64
N MET A 50 0.04 -5.50 -1.03
CA MET A 50 -1.31 -4.95 -1.13
C MET A 50 -1.63 -4.57 -2.58
N ASN A 51 -0.73 -3.86 -3.25
CA ASN A 51 -0.86 -3.50 -4.66
C ASN A 51 -0.93 -4.74 -5.57
N LEU A 52 -0.15 -5.77 -5.27
CA LEU A 52 -0.21 -7.05 -5.99
C LEU A 52 -1.57 -7.72 -5.80
N LEU A 53 -2.07 -7.78 -4.55
CA LEU A 53 -3.38 -8.33 -4.24
C LEU A 53 -4.52 -7.52 -4.90
N LEU A 54 -4.45 -6.19 -4.84
CA LEU A 54 -5.40 -5.28 -5.52
C LEU A 54 -5.42 -5.52 -7.03
N THR A 55 -4.24 -5.68 -7.65
CA THR A 55 -4.12 -5.92 -9.09
C THR A 55 -4.62 -7.33 -9.47
N GLN A 56 -4.28 -8.35 -8.67
CA GLN A 56 -4.70 -9.73 -8.90
C GLN A 56 -6.20 -9.95 -8.65
N ALA A 57 -6.78 -9.20 -7.72
CA ALA A 57 -8.19 -9.30 -7.37
C ALA A 57 -9.14 -8.93 -8.54
N THR A 58 -8.60 -8.52 -9.70
CA THR A 58 -9.40 -8.19 -10.90
C THR A 58 -10.56 -7.27 -10.57
N LEU A 59 -10.34 -6.41 -9.56
CA LEU A 59 -11.36 -5.50 -9.08
C LEU A 59 -11.74 -4.62 -10.27
N PRO A 60 -13.02 -4.58 -10.65
CA PRO A 60 -13.46 -3.65 -11.67
C PRO A 60 -12.98 -2.27 -11.22
N ALA A 61 -12.33 -1.52 -12.11
CA ALA A 61 -11.92 -0.16 -11.82
C ALA A 61 -13.18 0.68 -11.68
N VAL A 62 -13.83 0.63 -10.51
CA VAL A 62 -15.01 1.43 -10.19
C VAL A 62 -14.52 2.85 -9.93
N LYS A 63 -14.11 3.54 -11.01
CA LYS A 63 -13.87 4.97 -10.99
C LYS A 63 -15.21 5.64 -10.70
N GLY A 64 -15.38 6.11 -9.47
CA GLY A 64 -16.38 7.12 -9.14
C GLY A 64 -17.79 6.63 -8.84
N LYS A 65 -18.01 5.36 -8.49
CA LYS A 65 -19.29 4.94 -7.89
C LYS A 65 -19.04 4.26 -6.53
N PRO A 66 -19.40 4.91 -5.41
CA PRO A 66 -19.21 4.34 -4.08
C PRO A 66 -20.07 3.10 -3.82
N PHE A 67 -21.12 2.89 -4.62
CA PHE A 67 -22.03 1.75 -4.49
C PHE A 67 -22.39 1.18 -5.86
N ASN A 68 -22.27 -0.13 -6.03
CA ASN A 68 -22.78 -0.85 -7.19
C ASN A 68 -24.21 -1.29 -6.90
N TRP A 69 -25.17 -0.76 -7.67
CA TRP A 69 -26.60 -1.08 -7.54
C TRP A 69 -27.09 -2.07 -8.60
N ASP A 70 -26.19 -2.65 -9.41
CA ASP A 70 -26.56 -3.51 -10.55
C ASP A 70 -27.26 -4.81 -10.12
N GLU A 71 -27.07 -5.27 -8.88
CA GLU A 71 -27.74 -6.46 -8.32
C GLU A 71 -28.94 -6.12 -7.41
N VAL A 72 -29.24 -4.84 -7.19
CA VAL A 72 -30.32 -4.42 -6.28
C VAL A 72 -31.61 -4.22 -7.07
N GLN A 73 -32.55 -5.15 -6.92
CA GLN A 73 -33.92 -5.03 -7.43
C GLN A 73 -34.68 -4.01 -6.57
N VAL A 74 -34.69 -2.75 -6.99
CA VAL A 74 -35.47 -1.70 -6.32
C VAL A 74 -36.94 -1.82 -6.75
N PRO A 75 -37.90 -1.99 -5.81
CA PRO A 75 -39.31 -2.08 -6.15
C PRO A 75 -39.81 -0.81 -6.85
N ALA A 76 -40.73 -0.96 -7.80
CA ALA A 76 -41.33 0.16 -8.54
C ALA A 76 -42.09 1.11 -7.60
N GLY A 77 -41.43 2.20 -7.21
CA GLY A 77 -41.95 3.19 -6.25
C GLY A 77 -40.87 3.80 -5.35
N MET A 78 -39.70 3.17 -5.24
CA MET A 78 -38.60 3.66 -4.40
C MET A 78 -37.43 4.13 -5.29
N THR A 79 -36.95 5.35 -5.10
CA THR A 79 -35.81 5.88 -5.86
C THR A 79 -34.51 5.59 -5.09
N LYS A 80 -33.38 5.39 -5.78
CA LYS A 80 -32.09 5.07 -5.15
C LYS A 80 -31.67 6.11 -4.09
N ASP A 81 -32.05 7.37 -4.29
CA ASP A 81 -31.86 8.46 -3.32
C ASP A 81 -32.70 8.32 -2.04
N TYR A 82 -33.86 7.67 -2.09
CA TYR A 82 -34.72 7.40 -0.93
C TYR A 82 -34.07 6.36 -0.01
N LEU A 83 -33.49 5.31 -0.59
CA LEU A 83 -32.74 4.30 0.16
C LEU A 83 -31.44 4.84 0.77
N LEU A 84 -30.76 5.77 0.10
CA LEU A 84 -29.53 6.36 0.61
C LEU A 84 -29.78 7.37 1.74
N ASN A 85 -30.87 8.13 1.66
CA ASN A 85 -31.15 9.24 2.58
C ASN A 85 -32.20 8.90 3.67
N GLY A 86 -32.88 7.76 3.57
CA GLY A 86 -33.72 7.21 4.64
C GLY A 86 -34.92 8.08 5.05
N GLU A 87 -35.46 8.89 4.14
CA GLU A 87 -36.84 9.38 4.28
C GLU A 87 -37.83 8.33 3.79
#